data_AF-A0A1W9IC40-F1
#
_entry.id   AF-A0A1W9IC40-F1
#
_cell.length_a   1.000
_cell.length_b   1.000
_cell.length_c   1.000
_cell.angle_alpha   90.00
_cell.angle_beta   90.00
_cell.angle_gamma   90.00
#
_symmetry.space_group_name_H-M   'P 1'
#
loop_
_entity.id
_entity.type
_entity.pdbx_description
1 polymer ?
#
loop_
_entity_poly.entity_id
_entity_poly.type
_entity_poly.pdbx_seq_one_letter_code
_entity_poly.pdbx_strand_id
1 'polypeptide(L)'
;MKKLSDSSVRGWRTAKKRVAIKKRQIDYSDIPPLSDKQLASMRRVGRPPLGEEPRQLIAIRLDVRVLRWLKSLATKRRVPYQSLINELLAGEMRKAG
;
A
#
# COMPACT_ATOMS: atom_id res chain seq x y z
N MET A 1 -7.56 32.69 -13.69
CA MET A 1 -6.99 31.33 -13.91
C MET A 1 -5.93 31.12 -12.82
N LYS A 2 -5.72 29.97 -12.16
CA LYS A 2 -6.02 28.56 -12.47
C LYS A 2 -6.57 27.77 -11.25
N LYS A 3 -7.18 26.60 -11.54
CA LYS A 3 -7.56 25.49 -10.62
C LYS A 3 -6.49 24.35 -10.72
N LEU A 4 -6.36 23.33 -9.86
CA LEU A 4 -6.97 22.94 -8.57
C LEU A 4 -6.08 21.87 -7.90
N SER A 5 -5.95 21.82 -6.56
CA SER A 5 -5.58 20.58 -5.83
C SER A 5 -5.79 20.65 -4.30
N ASP A 6 -7.03 20.87 -3.86
CA ASP A 6 -7.43 20.49 -2.49
C ASP A 6 -7.62 18.96 -2.43
N SER A 7 -7.14 18.31 -1.37
CA SER A 7 -7.10 16.85 -1.30
C SER A 7 -8.50 16.27 -1.11
N SER A 8 -9.01 15.55 -2.11
CA SER A 8 -10.40 15.05 -2.17
C SER A 8 -10.75 13.92 -1.18
N VAL A 9 -9.86 13.60 -0.23
CA VAL A 9 -10.07 12.57 0.78
C VAL A 9 -10.94 13.12 1.91
N ARG A 10 -12.26 13.06 1.75
CA ARG A 10 -13.23 13.25 2.85
C ARG A 10 -13.19 12.07 3.82
N GLY A 11 -12.08 11.92 4.52
CA GLY A 11 -12.01 11.12 5.75
C GLY A 11 -12.95 11.74 6.78
N TRP A 12 -13.96 10.99 7.20
CA TRP A 12 -14.85 11.37 8.29
C TRP A 12 -13.99 11.74 9.50
N ARG A 13 -14.02 13.02 9.93
CA ARG A 13 -13.28 13.45 11.12
C ARG A 13 -13.92 12.78 12.34
N THR A 14 -13.34 11.66 12.77
CA THR A 14 -13.64 11.04 14.07
C THR A 14 -13.60 12.13 15.12
N ALA A 15 -14.72 12.36 15.81
CA ALA A 15 -14.89 13.50 16.70
C ALA A 15 -13.71 13.56 17.69
N LYS A 16 -13.03 14.71 17.79
CA LYS A 16 -11.89 14.89 18.71
C LYS A 16 -12.35 14.61 20.14
N LYS A 17 -12.04 13.42 20.64
CA LYS A 17 -12.33 13.02 22.04
C LYS A 17 -11.54 13.97 22.96
N ARG A 18 -12.25 14.89 23.63
CA ARG A 18 -11.67 15.95 24.49
C ARG A 18 -11.11 15.41 25.82
N VAL A 19 -10.57 14.19 25.85
CA VAL A 19 -9.79 13.73 27.00
C VAL A 19 -8.48 14.49 26.99
N ALA A 20 -8.21 15.24 28.07
CA ALA A 20 -6.91 15.88 28.25
C ALA A 20 -5.84 14.79 28.31
N ILE A 21 -5.06 14.64 27.22
CA ILE A 21 -3.90 13.77 27.18
C ILE A 21 -2.94 14.31 28.25
N LYS A 22 -2.68 13.51 29.29
CA LYS A 22 -1.68 13.85 30.32
C LYS A 22 -0.35 14.08 29.60
N LYS A 23 0.16 15.31 29.62
CA LYS A 23 1.47 15.67 29.07
C LYS A 23 2.57 15.04 29.93
N ARG A 24 2.83 13.75 29.72
CA ARG A 24 4.06 13.11 30.17
C ARG A 24 5.18 13.63 29.26
N GLN A 25 6.31 13.99 29.86
CA GLN A 25 7.52 14.24 29.10
C GLN A 25 7.92 12.93 28.41
N ILE A 26 8.21 13.00 27.11
CA ILE A 26 8.71 11.86 26.35
C ILE A 26 10.19 11.71 26.73
N ASP A 27 10.59 10.51 27.11
CA ASP A 27 12.00 10.17 27.25
C ASP A 27 12.61 9.94 25.86
N TYR A 28 13.81 10.46 25.67
CA TYR A 28 14.61 10.36 24.45
C TYR A 28 16.04 9.85 24.74
N SER A 29 16.27 9.31 25.94
CA SER A 29 17.57 8.81 26.39
C SER A 29 18.13 7.68 25.50
N ASP A 30 17.26 6.91 24.85
CA ASP A 30 17.55 5.80 23.94
C ASP A 30 17.53 6.19 22.45
N ILE A 31 16.94 7.35 22.10
CA ILE A 31 16.76 7.81 20.71
C ILE A 31 17.42 9.19 20.53
N PRO A 32 18.74 9.24 20.25
CA PRO A 32 19.43 10.50 20.00
C PRO A 32 18.89 11.17 18.72
N PRO A 33 18.94 12.53 18.64
CA PRO A 33 18.55 13.24 17.43
C PRO A 33 19.47 12.88 16.26
N LEU A 34 18.88 12.77 15.06
CA LEU A 34 19.65 12.57 13.82
C LEU A 34 20.53 13.80 13.56
N SER A 35 21.80 13.57 13.21
CA SER A 35 22.70 14.64 12.78
C SER A 35 22.28 15.23 11.43
N ASP A 36 22.66 16.47 11.16
CA ASP A 36 22.38 17.16 9.89
C ASP A 36 22.89 16.36 8.67
N LYS A 37 24.02 15.66 8.81
CA LYS A 37 24.57 14.77 7.78
C LYS A 37 23.66 13.57 7.50
N GLN A 38 23.09 12.97 8.54
CA GLN A 38 22.13 11.86 8.39
C GLN A 38 20.83 12.37 7.76
N LEU A 39 20.29 13.51 8.24
CA LEU A 39 19.09 14.13 7.67
C LEU A 39 19.27 14.48 6.18
N ALA A 40 20.41 15.07 5.81
CA ALA A 40 20.74 15.40 4.42
C ALA A 40 20.85 14.18 3.50
N SER A 41 21.22 13.00 4.03
CA SER A 41 21.28 11.74 3.27
C SER A 41 19.93 11.01 3.12
N MET A 42 18.88 11.42 3.83
CA MET A 42 17.57 10.74 3.78
C MET A 42 16.87 10.95 2.44
N ARG A 43 16.82 9.90 1.60
CA ARG A 43 16.05 9.93 0.34
C ARG A 43 14.59 9.54 0.57
N ARG A 44 13.65 10.30 0.01
CA ARG A 44 12.26 9.85 -0.15
C ARG A 44 12.21 8.70 -1.17
N VAL A 45 12.16 7.47 -0.67
CA VAL A 45 12.08 6.25 -1.52
C VAL A 45 10.68 5.94 -2.04
N GLY A 46 9.66 6.68 -1.61
CA GLY A 46 8.27 6.48 -2.01
C GLY A 46 7.69 5.15 -1.49
N ARG A 47 6.58 4.70 -2.09
CA ARG A 47 6.13 3.31 -1.96
C ARG A 47 6.94 2.47 -2.96
N PRO A 48 7.57 1.35 -2.55
CA PRO A 48 8.20 0.43 -3.48
C PRO A 48 7.21 0.02 -4.60
N PRO A 49 7.59 0.14 -5.88
CA PRO A 49 6.69 -0.21 -6.98
C PRO A 49 6.42 -1.72 -6.98
N LEU A 50 5.18 -2.09 -7.32
CA LEU A 50 4.69 -3.47 -7.20
C LEU A 50 4.75 -4.24 -8.54
N GLY A 51 5.83 -3.99 -9.28
CA GLY A 51 6.09 -4.30 -10.69
C GLY A 51 6.95 -3.18 -11.33
N GLU A 52 7.20 -3.25 -12.63
CA GLU A 52 7.79 -2.14 -13.41
C GLU A 52 6.82 -0.96 -13.51
N GLU A 53 5.53 -1.25 -13.66
CA GLU A 53 4.44 -0.28 -13.70
C GLU A 53 3.51 -0.36 -12.47
N PRO A 54 2.82 0.74 -12.11
CA PRO A 54 1.80 0.73 -11.08
C PRO A 54 0.58 -0.10 -11.50
N ARG A 55 0.08 -0.97 -10.60
CA ARG A 55 -1.10 -1.80 -10.88
C ARG A 55 -2.35 -0.92 -11.13
N GLN A 56 -2.93 -1.04 -12.31
CA GLN A 56 -4.22 -0.43 -12.62
C GLN A 56 -5.36 -1.19 -11.94
N LEU A 57 -6.31 -0.46 -11.35
CA LEU A 57 -7.54 -1.06 -10.82
C LEU A 57 -8.52 -1.27 -11.97
N ILE A 58 -8.88 -2.53 -12.21
CA ILE A 58 -9.84 -2.95 -13.24
C ILE A 58 -10.94 -3.81 -12.63
N ALA A 59 -12.12 -3.80 -13.26
CA ALA A 59 -13.20 -4.74 -12.97
C ALA A 59 -13.21 -5.84 -14.04
N ILE A 60 -12.99 -7.10 -13.64
CA ILE A 60 -13.09 -8.26 -14.52
C ILE A 60 -14.17 -9.22 -14.01
N ARG A 61 -14.89 -9.85 -14.93
CA ARG A 61 -15.82 -10.94 -14.62
C ARG A 61 -15.05 -12.27 -14.72
N LEU A 62 -15.16 -13.09 -13.70
CA LEU A 62 -14.57 -14.43 -13.63
C LEU A 62 -15.68 -15.44 -13.37
N ASP A 63 -15.56 -16.64 -13.94
CA ASP A 63 -16.44 -17.76 -13.58
C ASP A 63 -16.31 -18.09 -12.08
N VAL A 64 -17.43 -18.47 -11.46
CA VAL A 64 -17.51 -18.71 -10.01
C VAL A 64 -16.69 -19.93 -9.56
N ARG A 65 -16.55 -20.96 -10.42
CA ARG A 65 -15.73 -22.15 -10.15
C ARG A 65 -14.26 -21.79 -10.25
N VAL A 66 -13.87 -21.00 -11.27
CA VAL A 66 -12.51 -20.46 -11.42
C VAL A 66 -12.11 -19.59 -10.23
N LEU A 67 -12.97 -18.67 -9.79
CA LEU A 67 -12.71 -17.83 -8.61
C LEU A 67 -12.54 -18.65 -7.32
N ARG A 68 -13.34 -19.71 -7.14
CA ARG A 68 -13.23 -20.62 -5.99
C ARG A 68 -11.92 -21.42 -6.01
N TRP A 69 -11.53 -21.92 -7.18
CA TRP A 69 -10.26 -22.62 -7.38
C TRP A 69 -9.05 -21.70 -7.10
N LEU A 70 -9.05 -20.48 -7.66
CA LEU A 70 -7.99 -19.48 -7.43
C LEU A 70 -7.82 -19.17 -5.93
N LYS A 71 -8.91 -18.96 -5.20
CA LYS A 71 -8.86 -18.73 -3.74
C LYS A 71 -8.25 -19.91 -2.99
N SER A 72 -8.68 -21.14 -3.29
CA SER A 72 -8.12 -22.36 -2.70
C SER A 72 -6.62 -22.52 -2.97
N LEU A 73 -6.19 -22.31 -4.22
CA LEU A 73 -4.79 -22.38 -4.62
C LEU A 73 -3.94 -21.29 -3.94
N ALA A 74 -4.46 -20.07 -3.84
CA ALA A 74 -3.80 -18.96 -3.15
C ALA A 74 -3.60 -19.23 -1.66
N THR A 75 -4.60 -19.80 -0.96
CA THR A 75 -4.49 -20.23 0.44
C THR A 75 -3.41 -21.31 0.61
N LYS A 76 -3.38 -22.33 -0.27
CA LYS A 76 -2.33 -23.37 -0.24
C LYS A 76 -0.92 -22.79 -0.43
N ARG A 77 -0.77 -21.81 -1.32
CA ARG A 77 0.50 -21.09 -1.59
C ARG A 77 0.82 -19.98 -0.58
N ARG A 78 -0.05 -19.70 0.40
CA ARG A 78 0.06 -18.61 1.38
C ARG A 78 0.24 -17.20 0.75
N VAL A 79 -0.37 -16.97 -0.42
CA VAL A 79 -0.34 -15.66 -1.11
C VAL A 79 -1.75 -15.08 -1.28
N PRO A 80 -1.92 -13.75 -1.44
CA PRO A 80 -3.21 -13.16 -1.81
C PRO A 80 -3.67 -13.63 -3.19
N TYR A 81 -4.96 -13.95 -3.34
CA TYR A 81 -5.48 -14.47 -4.60
C TYR A 81 -5.37 -13.45 -5.77
N GLN A 82 -5.38 -12.15 -5.48
CA GLN A 82 -5.15 -11.10 -6.47
C GLN A 82 -3.70 -11.11 -6.98
N SER A 83 -2.72 -11.41 -6.11
CA SER A 83 -1.33 -11.56 -6.54
C SER A 83 -1.15 -12.83 -7.38
N LEU A 84 -1.81 -13.93 -7.02
CA LEU A 84 -1.81 -15.16 -7.81
C LEU A 84 -2.44 -14.97 -9.20
N ILE A 85 -3.54 -14.22 -9.32
CA ILE A 85 -4.12 -13.86 -10.62
C ILE A 85 -3.09 -13.14 -11.49
N ASN A 86 -2.42 -12.12 -10.95
CA ASN A 86 -1.41 -11.38 -11.70
C ASN A 86 -0.19 -12.23 -12.06
N GLU A 87 0.26 -13.12 -11.16
CA GLU A 87 1.36 -14.06 -11.41
C GLU A 87 1.05 -15.02 -12.57
N LEU A 88 -0.16 -15.57 -12.60
CA LEU A 88 -0.63 -16.46 -13.67
C LEU A 88 -0.73 -15.71 -15.01
N LEU A 89 -1.35 -14.53 -15.03
CA LEU A 89 -1.48 -13.71 -16.24
C LEU A 89 -0.11 -13.26 -16.79
N ALA A 90 0.82 -12.85 -15.93
CA ALA A 90 2.20 -12.53 -16.33
C ALA A 90 2.99 -13.79 -16.75
N GLY A 91 2.62 -14.96 -16.24
CA GLY A 91 3.13 -16.26 -16.70
C GLY A 91 2.73 -16.55 -18.14
N GLU A 92 1.43 -16.43 -18.47
CA GLU A 92 0.95 -16.65 -19.84
C GLU A 92 1.42 -15.56 -20.82
N MET A 93 1.46 -14.29 -20.40
CA MET A 93 1.98 -13.19 -21.21
C MET A 93 3.41 -13.46 -21.71
N ARG A 94 4.29 -14.00 -20.85
CA ARG A 94 5.68 -14.35 -21.18
C ARG A 94 5.84 -15.64 -22.01
N LYS A 95 4.75 -16.38 -22.26
CA LYS A 95 4.74 -17.53 -23.19
C LYS A 95 4.15 -17.17 -24.55
N ALA A 96 3.34 -16.12 -24.60
CA ALA A 96 2.60 -15.70 -25.78
C ALA A 96 3.31 -14.61 -26.61
N GLY A 97 4.29 -13.93 -26.00
CA GLY A 97 5.28 -13.09 -26.67
C GLY A 97 6.64 -13.78 -26.70
#